data_AF-A0A961TWK1-F1
#
_entry.id   AF-A0A961TWK1-F1
#
_cell.length_a   1.000
_cell.length_b   1.000
_cell.length_c   1.000
_cell.angle_alpha   90.00
_cell.angle_beta   90.00
_cell.angle_gamma   90.00
#
_symmetry.space_group_name_H-M   'P 1'
#
loop_
_entity.id
_entity.type
_entity.pdbx_description
1 polymer ?
#
loop_
_entity_poly.entity_id
_entity_poly.type
_entity_poly.pdbx_seq_one_letter_code
_entity_poly.pdbx_strand_id
1 'polypeptide(L)' 'MHVDLGGIAGKRVLVTGAGGFIGSHLIESLSRANAHVKALLRSQVSCG' A
#
# COMPACT_ATOMS: atom_id res chain seq x y z
N MET A 1 13.51 7.85 10.58
CA MET A 1 12.18 7.98 11.20
C MET A 1 11.40 6.71 10.87
N HIS A 2 11.10 5.89 11.87
CA HIS A 2 10.27 4.69 11.70
C HIS A 2 8.88 5.04 12.23
N VAL A 3 7.86 4.98 11.38
CA VAL A 3 6.47 5.19 11.81
C VAL A 3 5.90 3.83 12.15
N ASP A 4 5.77 3.54 13.44
CA ASP A 4 5.01 2.39 13.91
C ASP A 4 3.53 2.64 13.59
N LEU A 5 3.03 2.03 12.51
CA LEU A 5 1.61 2.05 12.15
C LEU A 5 0.82 1.07 13.04
N GLY A 6 1.06 1.13 14.35
CA GLY A 6 0.52 0.24 15.37
C GLY A 6 -0.96 -0.05 15.12
N GLY A 7 -1.24 -1.29 14.69
CA GLY A 7 -2.59 -1.77 14.41
C GLY A 7 -2.88 -2.18 12.96
N ILE A 8 -2.01 -1.92 11.98
CA ILE A 8 -2.26 -2.32 10.58
C ILE A 8 -1.67 -3.67 10.16
N ALA A 9 -0.76 -4.25 10.94
CA ALA A 9 -0.19 -5.56 10.66
C ALA A 9 -1.31 -6.63 10.58
N GLY A 10 -1.27 -7.45 9.54
CA GLY A 10 -2.30 -8.45 9.24
C GLY A 10 -3.65 -7.89 8.79
N LYS A 11 -3.82 -6.56 8.66
CA LYS A 11 -5.06 -5.96 8.16
C LYS A 11 -5.13 -6.04 6.64
N ARG A 12 -6.34 -6.20 6.12
CA ARG A 12 -6.63 -6.10 4.69
C ARG A 12 -6.89 -4.64 4.33
N VAL A 13 -6.09 -4.09 3.42
CA VAL A 13 -6.15 -2.69 3.02
C VAL A 13 -6.35 -2.59 1.51
N LEU A 14 -7.36 -1.83 1.09
CA LEU A 14 -7.60 -1.50 -0.32
C LEU A 14 -7.11 -0.07 -0.59
N VAL A 15 -6.19 0.09 -1.53
CA VAL A 15 -5.64 1.39 -1.91
C VAL A 15 -6.17 1.78 -3.28
N THR A 16 -6.95 2.85 -3.35
CA THR A 16 -7.41 3.47 -4.60
C THR A 16 -6.43 4.51 -5.10
N GLY A 17 -6.30 4.69 -6.42
CA GLY A 17 -5.35 5.67 -6.96
C GLY A 17 -3.88 5.25 -6.79
N ALA A 18 -3.66 3.94 -6.61
CA ALA A 18 -2.36 3.33 -6.35
C ALA A 18 -1.30 3.54 -7.46
N GLY A 19 -1.72 3.90 -8.67
CA GLY A 19 -0.82 4.12 -9.81
C GLY A 19 -0.10 5.47 -9.85
N GLY A 20 -0.38 6.36 -8.90
CA GLY A 20 0.33 7.65 -8.78
C GLY A 20 1.52 7.58 -7.81
N PHE A 21 2.37 8.60 -7.82
CA PHE A 21 3.59 8.70 -6.99
C PHE A 21 3.33 8.44 -5.50
N ILE A 22 2.29 9.07 -4.93
CA ILE A 22 1.95 8.89 -3.51
C ILE A 22 1.39 7.48 -3.27
N GLY A 23 0.59 6.96 -4.20
CA GLY A 23 -0.05 5.65 -4.10
C GLY A 23 0.97 4.51 -4.08
N SER A 24 2.00 4.57 -4.92
CA SER A 24 3.05 3.57 -4.98
C SER A 24 3.88 3.53 -3.69
N HIS A 25 4.27 4.70 -3.15
CA HIS A 25 5.00 4.77 -1.88
C HIS A 25 4.15 4.39 -0.67
N LEU A 26 2.85 4.68 -0.70
CA LEU A 26 1.92 4.23 0.32
C LEU A 26 1.82 2.70 0.36
N ILE A 27 1.68 2.05 -0.81
CA ILE A 27 1.67 0.59 -0.91
C ILE A 27 2.96 0.00 -0.36
N GLU A 28 4.10 0.59 -0.71
CA GLU A 28 5.41 0.15 -0.21
C GLU A 28 5.50 0.23 1.31
N SER A 29 5.01 1.34 1.89
CA SER A 29 4.99 1.54 3.34
C SER A 29 4.05 0.58 4.07
N LEU A 30 2.86 0.33 3.52
CA LEU A 30 1.89 -0.63 4.06
C LEU A 30 2.39 -2.08 3.98
N SER A 31 3.08 -2.44 2.89
CA SER A 31 3.69 -3.76 2.72
C SER A 31 4.80 -3.98 3.77
N ARG A 32 5.68 -2.99 3.98
CA ARG A 32 6.71 -3.02 5.04
C ARG A 32 6.11 -3.12 6.45
N ALA A 33 4.91 -2.62 6.65
CA ALA A 33 4.16 -2.74 7.91
C ALA A 33 3.36 -4.06 8.04
N ASN A 34 3.61 -5.04 7.15
CA ASN A 34 3.01 -6.37 7.16
C ASN A 34 1.47 -6.36 7.01
N ALA A 35 0.93 -5.40 6.27
CA ALA A 35 -0.47 -5.37 5.89
C ALA A 35 -0.72 -6.17 4.60
N HIS A 36 -1.91 -6.73 4.46
CA HIS A 36 -2.36 -7.37 3.23
C HIS A 36 -2.98 -6.33 2.29
N VAL A 37 -2.17 -5.81 1.38
CA VAL A 37 -2.55 -4.68 0.51
C VAL A 37 -3.09 -5.17 -0.83
N LYS A 38 -4.19 -4.56 -1.30
CA LYS A 38 -4.65 -4.66 -2.70
C LYS A 38 -4.73 -3.27 -3.31
N ALA A 39 -4.18 -3.13 -4.51
CA ALA A 39 -4.23 -1.91 -5.28
C ALA A 39 -5.43 -1.92 -6.23
N LEU A 40 -6.18 -0.82 -6.29
CA LEU A 40 -7.24 -0.60 -7.27
C LEU A 40 -6.83 0.53 -8.21
N LEU A 41 -6.64 0.17 -9.49
CA LEU A 41 -6.18 1.05 -10.54
C LEU A 41 -7.18 1.03 -11.71
N ARG A 42 -7.29 2.17 -12.41
CA ARG A 42 -8.02 2.26 -13.70
C ARG A 42 -7.12 1.90 -14.89
N SER A 43 -5.82 2.11 -14.75
CA SER A 43 -4.80 1.79 -15.75
C SER A 43 -3.83 0.79 -15.13
N GLN A 44 -3.42 -0.21 -15.89
CA GLN A 44 -2.46 -1.21 -15.43
C GLN A 44 -1.10 -0.56 -15.11
N VAL A 45 -0.64 -0.74 -13.88
CA VAL A 45 0.74 -0.50 -13.46
C VAL A 45 1.18 -1.79 -12.82
N SER A 46 2.16 -2.46 -13.42
CA SER A 46 2.70 -3.71 -12.91
C SER A 46 3.55 -3.41 -11.68
N CYS A 47 3.08 -3.80 -10.51
CA CYS A 47 3.91 -3.88 -9.31
C CYS A 47 4.51 -5.29 -9.28
N GLY A 48 5.81 -5.39 -9.55
CA GLY A 48 6.59 -6.61 -9.37
C GLY A 48 6.87 -6.89 -7.90
#